data_AF-A0A2K6GQW3-F1
#
_entry.id   AF-A0A2K6GQW3-F1
#
_cell.length_a   1.000
_cell.length_b   1.000
_cell.length_c   1.000
_cell.angle_alpha   90.00
_cell.angle_beta   90.00
_cell.angle_gamma   90.00
#
_symmetry.space_group_name_H-M   'P 1'
#
loop_
_entity.id
_entity.type
_entity.pdbx_description
1 polymer ?
#
loop_
_entity_poly.entity_id
_entity_poly.type
_entity_poly.pdbx_seq_one_letter_code
_entity_poly.pdbx_strand_id
1 'polypeptide(L)'
;VARSRTRFIHRWGHPTWIPVGSQRSERSRMRRRRAQRGWPPGLGMGRALPGRLPQPGPAPTLFAGWAHERPMGSRREEGLLRQPSLLDRDAGLAGAGWGGLSQALAADHLPAADLLDTEDAARPPAALLEELLLEGPKQPPVTGQGPVFYIGGSNGASIISSYCKSKGWQRTQDSRREDYKLKWCEVKCRDSYCSFREGEQLLYQLPNNKLLTTKIGLLCALREYSRVVSKVNTQARFGKDTAPTLEELPWTSPGQTQMWICKPTASNQGKGIFLLRNQEEVAALQAKTQSLEEDPIYRKMPFRAPQARVVQRYIQNPLLLDGKKFDVRSYLVIACAMPYMVFFAHGYARLTLSLYNPHSSDLSGHLTNQFMQKKSPLYVLLKEDTVWSMDHLNRYINDNFSKAKGLPRDWVFTTFTKRMQQIMAQCFLAVKSKLECKLGYFDLIGCDFLIDDNFKVWLLEMNSNPALHTNCEVLKEVIPGVVVETLDLALETFRKSSHSQKMLPLLSQRRFVLLHNGEADVWPRPGAAAPARPRARV
;
A
#
# COMPACT_ATOMS: atom_id res chain seq x y z
N VAL A 1 26.74 -20.20 -43.70
CA VAL A 1 26.85 -18.85 -44.27
C VAL A 1 25.96 -17.91 -43.43
N ALA A 2 26.54 -16.79 -42.99
CA ALA A 2 26.00 -15.68 -42.19
C ALA A 2 25.39 -15.99 -40.79
N ARG A 3 26.29 -16.15 -39.80
CA ARG A 3 26.00 -15.91 -38.37
C ARG A 3 26.16 -14.41 -38.08
N SER A 4 25.11 -13.72 -37.66
CA SER A 4 25.25 -12.38 -37.06
C SER A 4 25.42 -12.52 -35.55
N ARG A 5 26.62 -12.19 -35.08
CA ARG A 5 26.97 -12.03 -33.66
C ARG A 5 26.64 -10.60 -33.25
N THR A 6 25.74 -10.41 -32.30
CA THR A 6 25.60 -9.12 -31.61
C THR A 6 26.07 -9.30 -30.16
N ARG A 7 27.19 -8.66 -29.84
CA ARG A 7 27.77 -8.58 -28.49
C ARG A 7 26.91 -7.60 -27.67
N PHE A 8 26.38 -8.05 -26.53
CA PHE A 8 25.98 -7.15 -25.45
C PHE A 8 27.02 -7.21 -24.34
N ILE A 9 27.70 -6.09 -24.11
CA ILE A 9 28.58 -5.90 -22.96
C ILE A 9 27.69 -5.51 -21.78
N HIS A 10 27.30 -6.49 -20.97
CA HIS A 10 26.84 -6.23 -19.61
C HIS A 10 28.07 -5.98 -18.74
N ARG A 11 28.27 -4.72 -18.30
CA ARG A 11 29.22 -4.43 -17.22
C ARG A 11 28.57 -4.80 -15.90
N TRP A 12 29.06 -5.90 -15.34
CA TRP A 12 28.82 -6.31 -13.96
C TRP A 12 29.51 -5.32 -13.02
N GLY A 13 28.76 -4.67 -12.14
CA GLY A 13 29.33 -4.12 -10.91
C GLY A 13 29.56 -5.27 -9.94
N HIS A 14 30.81 -5.70 -9.77
CA HIS A 14 31.17 -6.64 -8.71
C HIS A 14 30.97 -5.99 -7.33
N PRO A 15 30.49 -6.73 -6.32
CA PRO A 15 30.44 -6.27 -4.94
C PRO A 15 31.86 -6.13 -4.39
N THR A 16 32.19 -4.95 -3.86
CA THR A 16 33.43 -4.74 -3.11
C THR A 16 33.37 -5.50 -1.79
N TRP A 17 34.17 -6.56 -1.70
CA TRP A 17 34.58 -7.17 -0.46
C TRP A 17 35.59 -6.25 0.24
N ILE A 18 35.27 -5.78 1.44
CA ILE A 18 36.26 -5.14 2.33
C ILE A 18 36.80 -6.25 3.24
N PRO A 19 38.12 -6.52 3.26
CA PRO A 19 38.69 -7.49 4.19
C PRO A 19 38.68 -6.93 5.61
N VAL A 20 38.20 -7.73 6.56
CA VAL A 20 38.39 -7.52 7.99
C VAL A 20 39.86 -7.78 8.31
N GLY A 21 40.63 -6.72 8.51
CA GLY A 21 41.97 -6.76 9.07
C GLY A 21 41.92 -6.49 10.57
N SER A 22 42.33 -7.49 11.35
CA SER A 22 42.56 -7.40 12.79
C SER A 22 43.68 -6.42 13.13
N GLN A 23 43.48 -5.51 14.07
CA GLN A 23 44.58 -5.05 14.93
C GLN A 23 44.08 -4.52 16.28
N ARG A 24 44.64 -5.15 17.32
CA ARG A 24 44.54 -4.84 18.74
C ARG A 24 45.28 -3.53 19.06
N SER A 25 44.73 -2.81 20.04
CA SER A 25 45.35 -1.96 21.07
C SER A 25 46.68 -1.24 20.79
N GLU A 26 46.69 0.08 20.98
CA GLU A 26 47.53 0.69 22.03
C GLU A 26 47.10 2.12 22.39
N ARG A 27 47.28 2.45 23.67
CA ARG A 27 46.91 3.70 24.36
C ARG A 27 48.04 4.73 24.33
N SER A 28 47.67 5.97 24.70
CA SER A 28 48.52 7.06 25.24
C SER A 28 49.08 8.02 24.17
N ARG A 29 49.12 9.36 24.33
CA ARG A 29 49.43 10.16 25.53
C ARG A 29 48.97 11.64 25.36
N MET A 30 48.91 12.31 26.50
CA MET A 30 48.39 13.64 26.84
C MET A 30 49.17 14.90 26.36
N ARG A 31 48.41 16.01 26.25
CA ARG A 31 48.62 17.38 26.82
C ARG A 31 49.50 18.48 26.16
N ARG A 32 48.85 19.65 26.05
CA ARG A 32 49.23 21.05 26.41
C ARG A 32 50.32 21.77 25.58
N ARG A 33 49.99 22.95 25.03
CA ARG A 33 50.18 24.30 25.63
C ARG A 33 49.60 25.41 24.72
N ARG A 34 49.12 26.49 25.36
CA ARG A 34 48.58 27.76 24.82
C ARG A 34 49.68 28.83 24.76
N ALA A 35 49.46 29.85 23.90
CA ALA A 35 49.66 31.32 24.09
C ALA A 35 50.44 31.99 22.93
N GLN A 36 49.79 32.89 22.17
CA GLN A 36 49.91 34.39 22.18
C GLN A 36 51.02 34.88 21.22
N ARG A 37 51.01 36.01 20.50
CA ARG A 37 50.13 37.18 20.21
C ARG A 37 50.86 37.95 19.06
N GLY A 38 50.16 38.80 18.29
CA GLY A 38 50.79 39.94 17.58
C GLY A 38 50.19 40.30 16.21
N TRP A 39 49.55 41.47 16.11
CA TRP A 39 48.97 42.19 14.95
C TRP A 39 49.91 43.38 14.55
N PRO A 40 49.59 44.31 13.62
CA PRO A 40 49.07 44.33 12.22
C PRO A 40 49.90 45.36 11.34
N PRO A 41 49.38 46.24 10.43
CA PRO A 41 48.56 46.13 9.19
C PRO A 41 49.16 46.85 7.92
N GLY A 42 48.51 46.71 6.75
CA GLY A 42 48.03 47.88 5.96
C GLY A 42 48.62 48.24 4.57
N LEU A 43 47.68 48.51 3.62
CA LEU A 43 47.74 49.41 2.43
C LEU A 43 48.57 48.96 1.20
N GLY A 44 48.20 49.18 -0.08
CA GLY A 44 47.12 49.91 -0.74
C GLY A 44 47.36 49.88 -2.28
N MET A 45 46.28 49.98 -3.08
CA MET A 45 46.25 49.94 -4.56
C MET A 45 46.56 51.29 -5.23
N GLY A 46 46.96 51.27 -6.52
CA GLY A 46 46.74 52.39 -7.47
C GLY A 46 47.25 52.20 -8.92
N ARG A 47 46.30 52.12 -9.88
CA ARG A 47 46.17 52.64 -11.29
C ARG A 47 47.43 52.79 -12.21
N ALA A 48 47.42 52.64 -13.55
CA ALA A 48 46.54 53.19 -14.61
C ALA A 48 46.75 52.53 -16.04
N LEU A 49 45.87 52.93 -16.99
CA LEU A 49 45.53 52.59 -18.41
C LEU A 49 46.61 52.85 -19.53
N PRO A 50 46.36 52.79 -20.90
CA PRO A 50 45.13 52.53 -21.75
C PRO A 50 45.31 51.68 -23.06
N GLY A 51 44.20 51.42 -23.82
CA GLY A 51 44.27 51.28 -25.31
C GLY A 51 43.15 50.55 -26.12
N ARG A 52 42.15 51.32 -26.62
CA ARG A 52 41.32 51.22 -27.86
C ARG A 52 40.21 50.15 -28.12
N LEU A 53 39.15 50.67 -28.77
CA LEU A 53 37.78 50.21 -29.16
C LEU A 53 37.70 49.82 -30.68
N PRO A 54 36.62 49.22 -31.26
CA PRO A 54 35.18 49.57 -31.11
C PRO A 54 34.10 48.44 -31.11
N GLN A 55 32.86 48.85 -30.82
CA GLN A 55 31.54 48.16 -30.72
C GLN A 55 30.59 48.72 -31.84
N PRO A 56 29.40 48.15 -32.20
CA PRO A 56 28.24 47.75 -31.34
C PRO A 56 27.60 46.38 -31.73
N GLY A 57 26.85 45.60 -30.93
CA GLY A 57 25.76 45.84 -29.96
C GLY A 57 24.38 45.59 -30.63
N PRO A 58 23.30 45.09 -29.98
CA PRO A 58 23.18 44.40 -28.68
C PRO A 58 22.27 43.14 -28.70
N ALA A 59 22.44 42.28 -27.70
CA ALA A 59 21.34 41.53 -27.06
C ALA A 59 21.21 42.06 -25.63
N PRO A 60 20.02 41.95 -24.98
CA PRO A 60 20.01 41.38 -23.63
C PRO A 60 18.66 40.64 -23.34
N THR A 61 18.46 39.75 -22.36
CA THR A 61 19.28 39.21 -21.27
C THR A 61 18.58 37.94 -20.77
N LEU A 62 19.37 36.93 -20.44
CA LEU A 62 19.06 35.91 -19.43
C LEU A 62 19.34 36.51 -18.04
N PHE A 63 18.56 36.09 -17.04
CA PHE A 63 19.05 36.02 -15.65
C PHE A 63 18.65 34.69 -15.02
N ALA A 64 19.64 34.07 -14.38
CA ALA A 64 19.54 32.90 -13.55
C ALA A 64 19.36 33.29 -12.06
N GLY A 65 18.80 32.40 -11.24
CA GLY A 65 18.82 32.56 -9.78
C GLY A 65 18.08 31.44 -9.06
N TRP A 66 18.83 30.58 -8.39
CA TRP A 66 18.37 29.44 -7.59
C TRP A 66 17.79 29.86 -6.23
N ALA A 67 16.83 29.10 -5.69
CA ALA A 67 16.59 29.03 -4.25
C ALA A 67 16.06 27.64 -3.83
N HIS A 68 16.72 27.08 -2.81
CA HIS A 68 16.34 25.89 -2.06
C HIS A 68 15.01 26.09 -1.32
N GLU A 69 14.12 25.09 -1.32
CA GLU A 69 13.03 25.02 -0.33
C GLU A 69 13.06 23.72 0.48
N ARG A 70 13.08 23.92 1.80
CA ARG A 70 12.91 22.92 2.86
C ARG A 70 11.40 22.67 3.08
N PRO A 71 10.97 21.50 3.57
CA PRO A 71 9.58 21.29 3.97
C PRO A 71 9.34 21.83 5.38
N MET A 72 8.61 22.94 5.49
CA MET A 72 7.78 23.28 6.67
C MET A 72 6.35 22.80 6.38
N GLY A 73 5.50 22.37 7.30
CA GLY A 73 5.47 22.40 8.75
C GLY A 73 4.00 22.13 9.11
N SER A 74 3.77 21.28 10.10
CA SER A 74 2.45 20.94 10.63
C SER A 74 1.66 22.18 11.04
N ARG A 75 0.40 22.33 10.59
CA ARG A 75 -0.57 23.22 11.25
C ARG A 75 -1.42 22.41 12.22
N ARG A 76 -1.33 22.82 13.49
CA ARG A 76 -2.28 22.52 14.58
C ARG A 76 -3.59 23.26 14.29
N GLU A 77 -4.70 22.58 14.44
CA GLU A 77 -5.99 23.23 14.71
C GLU A 77 -6.15 23.31 16.24
N GLU A 78 -6.14 24.53 16.77
CA GLU A 78 -6.68 24.85 18.08
C GLU A 78 -8.10 25.38 17.88
N GLY A 79 -9.05 24.84 18.64
CA GLY A 79 -10.43 25.28 18.65
C GLY A 79 -10.60 26.58 19.43
N LEU A 80 -11.64 27.33 19.06
CA LEU A 80 -12.29 28.26 19.98
C LEU A 80 -13.80 28.25 19.72
N LEU A 81 -14.53 27.99 20.80
CA LEU A 81 -15.97 28.20 20.95
C LEU A 81 -16.29 29.71 20.89
N ARG A 82 -17.37 30.09 20.19
CA ARG A 82 -18.43 30.98 20.73
C ARG A 82 -19.67 30.97 19.84
N GLN A 83 -20.79 31.14 20.54
CA GLN A 83 -22.19 30.86 20.16
C GLN A 83 -22.92 32.17 19.74
N PRO A 84 -24.25 32.18 19.50
CA PRO A 84 -24.88 32.66 18.27
C PRO A 84 -25.47 34.08 18.36
N SER A 85 -25.84 34.65 17.21
CA SER A 85 -26.72 35.83 17.12
C SER A 85 -27.94 35.54 16.26
N LEU A 86 -29.10 35.70 16.90
CA LEU A 86 -30.46 35.74 16.38
C LEU A 86 -30.75 37.04 15.60
N LEU A 87 -31.96 37.07 15.01
CA LEU A 87 -32.70 38.15 14.34
C LEU A 87 -32.55 38.14 12.80
N ASP A 88 -33.62 38.15 12.00
CA ASP A 88 -35.05 38.13 12.27
C ASP A 88 -35.77 37.82 10.93
N ARG A 89 -36.98 37.23 11.04
CA ARG A 89 -38.26 37.57 10.35
C ARG A 89 -38.24 38.12 8.91
N ASP A 90 -39.19 37.81 8.02
CA ASP A 90 -40.54 37.27 8.18
C ASP A 90 -41.15 36.94 6.80
N ALA A 91 -42.22 36.15 6.86
CA ALA A 91 -43.39 36.08 5.95
C ALA A 91 -43.16 35.68 4.48
N GLY A 92 -43.81 34.63 3.95
CA GLY A 92 -45.27 34.44 3.92
C GLY A 92 -45.77 35.06 2.61
N LEU A 93 -46.44 34.36 1.69
CA LEU A 93 -47.67 33.62 1.87
C LEU A 93 -48.08 32.96 0.54
N ALA A 94 -48.81 31.86 0.67
CA ALA A 94 -49.94 31.40 -0.15
C ALA A 94 -49.68 31.07 -1.64
N GLY A 95 -50.23 29.99 -2.20
CA GLY A 95 -51.25 29.09 -1.69
C GLY A 95 -52.03 28.48 -2.86
N ALA A 96 -52.79 27.43 -2.53
CA ALA A 96 -53.75 26.69 -3.34
C ALA A 96 -53.14 25.73 -4.38
N GLY A 97 -53.48 24.45 -4.44
CA GLY A 97 -54.56 23.70 -3.77
C GLY A 97 -55.18 22.70 -4.75
N TRP A 98 -56.00 21.80 -4.21
CA TRP A 98 -56.84 20.77 -4.86
C TRP A 98 -56.08 19.48 -5.22
N GLY A 99 -56.33 18.33 -4.57
CA GLY A 99 -57.60 17.70 -4.16
C GLY A 99 -57.79 16.46 -5.05
N GLY A 100 -58.27 15.27 -4.68
CA GLY A 100 -58.86 14.61 -3.51
C GLY A 100 -59.27 13.20 -4.01
N LEU A 101 -59.28 12.14 -3.19
CA LEU A 101 -60.45 11.32 -2.77
C LEU A 101 -59.87 9.98 -2.23
N SER A 102 -60.08 9.60 -0.96
CA SER A 102 -61.23 8.86 -0.36
C SER A 102 -61.23 7.36 -0.76
N GLN A 103 -61.41 6.33 0.07
CA GLN A 103 -62.35 6.04 1.19
C GLN A 103 -61.89 4.67 1.80
N ALA A 104 -61.72 4.40 3.11
CA ALA A 104 -62.59 4.27 4.30
C ALA A 104 -63.13 2.84 4.64
N LEU A 105 -63.40 2.65 5.95
CA LEU A 105 -64.18 1.63 6.71
C LEU A 105 -63.36 0.67 7.61
N ALA A 106 -63.70 0.36 8.87
CA ALA A 106 -64.58 0.90 9.94
C ALA A 106 -64.39 0.06 11.26
N ALA A 107 -64.54 0.71 12.43
CA ALA A 107 -65.15 0.31 13.73
C ALA A 107 -64.79 -1.07 14.41
N ASP A 108 -64.79 -1.29 15.75
CA ASP A 108 -65.70 -0.85 16.82
C ASP A 108 -65.19 -1.09 18.27
N HIS A 109 -65.67 -0.23 19.18
CA HIS A 109 -65.99 -0.23 20.63
C HIS A 109 -65.47 -1.21 21.74
N LEU A 110 -65.18 -0.58 22.91
CA LEU A 110 -65.11 -1.02 24.33
C LEU A 110 -66.52 -0.98 25.02
N PRO A 111 -66.79 -1.58 26.22
CA PRO A 111 -66.54 -0.94 27.55
C PRO A 111 -66.30 -1.87 28.80
N ALA A 112 -66.26 -1.23 29.99
CA ALA A 112 -65.66 -1.54 31.30
C ALA A 112 -66.41 -2.44 32.33
N ALA A 113 -65.66 -2.88 33.37
CA ALA A 113 -65.88 -2.74 34.83
C ALA A 113 -65.93 -4.01 35.74
N ASP A 114 -64.99 -4.03 36.72
CA ASP A 114 -64.94 -4.52 38.13
C ASP A 114 -65.60 -5.83 38.61
N LEU A 115 -64.81 -6.68 39.31
CA LEU A 115 -64.96 -7.07 40.74
C LEU A 115 -63.92 -8.12 41.23
N LEU A 116 -63.71 -8.13 42.56
CA LEU A 116 -62.64 -8.70 43.40
C LEU A 116 -62.73 -10.24 43.63
N ASP A 117 -61.59 -10.94 43.74
CA ASP A 117 -60.99 -11.47 45.00
C ASP A 117 -60.12 -12.74 44.85
N THR A 118 -59.01 -12.73 45.61
CA THR A 118 -58.22 -13.83 46.21
C THR A 118 -57.26 -14.76 45.41
N GLU A 119 -56.01 -14.70 45.89
CA GLU A 119 -55.00 -15.77 46.12
C GLU A 119 -54.06 -16.27 45.00
N ASP A 120 -52.82 -15.79 45.14
CA ASP A 120 -51.56 -16.55 45.26
C ASP A 120 -51.06 -17.42 44.09
N ALA A 121 -50.09 -16.88 43.33
CA ALA A 121 -48.88 -17.59 42.88
C ALA A 121 -47.97 -16.70 42.00
N ALA A 122 -46.74 -16.48 42.49
CA ALA A 122 -45.49 -16.30 41.74
C ALA A 122 -45.43 -15.31 40.55
N ARG A 123 -44.85 -14.11 40.75
CA ARG A 123 -44.32 -13.22 39.70
C ARG A 123 -42.77 -13.24 39.66
N PRO A 124 -42.13 -13.20 38.49
CA PRO A 124 -40.71 -12.84 38.37
C PRO A 124 -40.53 -11.32 38.19
N PRO A 125 -39.49 -10.68 38.78
CA PRO A 125 -39.30 -9.23 38.73
C PRO A 125 -38.34 -8.81 37.60
N ALA A 126 -38.81 -8.01 36.65
CA ALA A 126 -37.99 -7.44 35.57
C ALA A 126 -38.08 -5.90 35.46
N ALA A 127 -38.60 -5.20 36.48
CA ALA A 127 -38.82 -3.75 36.38
C ALA A 127 -38.46 -2.95 37.64
N LEU A 128 -37.46 -3.41 38.40
CA LEU A 128 -36.95 -2.66 39.57
C LEU A 128 -35.44 -2.85 39.77
N LEU A 129 -34.71 -2.99 38.65
CA LEU A 129 -33.26 -3.23 38.62
C LEU A 129 -32.52 -2.25 37.68
N GLU A 130 -33.15 -1.11 37.35
CA GLU A 130 -32.50 -0.04 36.56
C GLU A 130 -32.06 1.18 37.40
N GLU A 131 -32.46 1.30 38.68
CA GLU A 131 -32.07 2.44 39.53
C GLU A 131 -31.11 2.11 40.69
N LEU A 132 -30.62 0.87 40.80
CA LEU A 132 -29.65 0.46 41.83
C LEU A 132 -28.35 -0.19 41.31
N LEU A 133 -28.06 -0.07 40.00
CA LEU A 133 -26.79 -0.50 39.39
C LEU A 133 -25.93 0.66 38.85
N LEU A 134 -26.22 1.89 39.26
CA LEU A 134 -25.43 3.09 38.97
C LEU A 134 -24.74 3.61 40.23
N GLU A 135 -23.85 2.82 40.81
CA GLU A 135 -22.70 3.30 41.62
C GLU A 135 -21.74 2.13 41.90
N GLY A 136 -21.02 1.70 40.86
CA GLY A 136 -19.82 0.87 41.03
C GLY A 136 -18.67 1.71 41.58
N PRO A 137 -17.76 1.15 42.39
CA PRO A 137 -16.71 1.92 43.05
C PRO A 137 -15.86 2.65 42.00
N LYS A 138 -15.66 3.96 42.21
CA LYS A 138 -14.73 4.78 41.41
C LYS A 138 -13.43 4.00 41.23
N GLN A 139 -13.14 3.61 40.00
CA GLN A 139 -11.86 3.00 39.66
C GLN A 139 -10.76 3.95 40.15
N PRO A 140 -9.75 3.45 40.90
CA PRO A 140 -8.61 4.28 41.22
C PRO A 140 -7.92 4.69 39.91
N PRO A 141 -7.28 5.86 39.85
CA PRO A 141 -6.62 6.33 38.63
C PRO A 141 -5.63 5.27 38.16
N VAL A 142 -5.83 4.75 36.95
CA VAL A 142 -4.96 3.74 36.34
C VAL A 142 -3.56 4.34 36.24
N THR A 143 -2.65 3.86 37.08
CA THR A 143 -1.22 4.12 37.00
C THR A 143 -0.64 3.53 35.72
N GLY A 144 -0.71 4.26 34.61
CA GLY A 144 0.41 4.55 33.73
C GLY A 144 1.28 3.46 33.07
N GLN A 145 0.96 2.16 32.98
CA GLN A 145 1.91 1.19 32.37
C GLN A 145 1.29 0.19 31.38
N GLY A 146 0.80 0.69 30.24
CA GLY A 146 0.52 -0.15 29.07
C GLY A 146 1.70 -0.17 28.10
N PRO A 147 1.85 -1.19 27.24
CA PRO A 147 2.88 -1.21 26.20
C PRO A 147 2.84 0.06 25.33
N VAL A 148 4.01 0.51 24.89
CA VAL A 148 4.13 1.72 24.08
C VAL A 148 4.03 1.40 22.60
N PHE A 149 3.37 2.24 21.82
CA PHE A 149 3.36 2.14 20.36
C PHE A 149 3.60 3.48 19.67
N TYR A 150 4.19 3.43 18.48
CA TYR A 150 4.45 4.58 17.65
C TYR A 150 3.76 4.45 16.29
N ILE A 151 3.20 5.56 15.81
CA ILE A 151 2.64 5.68 14.45
C ILE A 151 3.40 6.79 13.73
N GLY A 152 4.09 6.45 12.64
CA GLY A 152 4.72 7.39 11.73
C GLY A 152 3.85 7.61 10.50
N GLY A 153 3.24 8.79 10.39
CA GLY A 153 2.33 9.16 9.30
C GLY A 153 0.87 9.33 9.75
N SER A 154 -0.01 9.50 8.77
CA SER A 154 -1.46 9.72 8.89
C SER A 154 -2.34 8.59 8.34
N ASN A 155 -1.83 7.74 7.44
CA ASN A 155 -2.53 6.66 6.76
C ASN A 155 -2.98 5.58 7.77
N GLY A 156 -4.30 5.49 8.01
CA GLY A 156 -4.87 4.57 8.99
C GLY A 156 -4.56 4.90 10.45
N ALA A 157 -3.96 6.06 10.74
CA ALA A 157 -3.47 6.40 12.09
C ALA A 157 -4.58 6.41 13.15
N SER A 158 -5.79 6.82 12.79
CA SER A 158 -6.96 6.78 13.68
C SER A 158 -7.36 5.34 14.03
N ILE A 159 -7.39 4.44 13.04
CA ILE A 159 -7.75 3.03 13.21
C ILE A 159 -6.73 2.32 14.10
N ILE A 160 -5.44 2.48 13.78
CA ILE A 160 -4.33 1.85 14.53
C ILE A 160 -4.28 2.41 15.95
N SER A 161 -4.45 3.73 16.11
CA SER A 161 -4.46 4.34 17.44
C SER A 161 -5.63 3.87 18.27
N SER A 162 -6.82 3.71 17.69
CA SER A 162 -8.02 3.25 18.40
C SER A 162 -7.86 1.79 18.84
N TYR A 163 -7.35 0.94 17.94
CA TYR A 163 -7.04 -0.46 18.22
C TYR A 163 -6.01 -0.64 19.36
N CYS A 164 -4.90 0.12 19.33
CA CYS A 164 -3.89 -0.01 20.38
C CYS A 164 -4.40 0.51 21.72
N LYS A 165 -5.10 1.66 21.72
CA LYS A 165 -5.70 2.23 22.93
C LYS A 165 -6.75 1.32 23.55
N SER A 166 -7.56 0.62 22.73
CA SER A 166 -8.55 -0.34 23.24
C SER A 166 -7.91 -1.57 23.90
N LYS A 167 -6.62 -1.84 23.66
CA LYS A 167 -5.82 -2.84 24.40
C LYS A 167 -5.04 -2.26 25.58
N GLY A 168 -5.30 -1.00 25.96
CA GLY A 168 -4.62 -0.31 27.06
C GLY A 168 -3.23 0.22 26.72
N TRP A 169 -2.84 0.29 25.44
CA TRP A 169 -1.50 0.71 25.03
C TRP A 169 -1.37 2.23 24.96
N GLN A 170 -0.14 2.73 25.11
CA GLN A 170 0.16 4.16 25.16
C GLN A 170 0.86 4.62 23.87
N ARG A 171 0.31 5.64 23.23
CA ARG A 171 0.93 6.23 22.03
C ARG A 171 2.09 7.13 22.43
N THR A 172 3.28 6.88 21.89
CA THR A 172 4.41 7.84 21.96
C THR A 172 4.47 8.70 20.70
N GLN A 173 4.95 9.93 20.84
CA GLN A 173 5.31 10.81 19.73
C GLN A 173 6.82 10.77 19.43
N ASP A 174 7.63 10.23 20.35
CA ASP A 174 9.06 10.07 20.13
C ASP A 174 9.34 8.84 19.27
N SER A 175 9.76 9.10 18.03
CA SER A 175 10.10 8.08 17.04
C SER A 175 11.40 7.33 17.35
N ARG A 176 12.25 7.87 18.23
CA ARG A 176 13.56 7.29 18.60
C ARG A 176 13.46 6.39 19.83
N ARG A 177 12.34 6.46 20.54
CA ARG A 177 12.08 5.61 21.70
C ARG A 177 12.21 4.15 21.29
N GLU A 178 12.92 3.35 22.07
CA GLU A 178 13.23 1.96 21.72
C GLU A 178 12.45 0.92 22.51
N ASP A 179 11.72 1.27 23.57
CA ASP A 179 10.91 0.34 24.39
C ASP A 179 9.48 0.14 23.84
N TYR A 180 9.25 0.47 22.55
CA TYR A 180 7.96 0.26 21.92
C TYR A 180 7.68 -1.23 21.70
N LYS A 181 6.40 -1.61 21.78
CA LYS A 181 5.91 -2.93 21.37
C LYS A 181 5.52 -2.98 19.90
N LEU A 182 4.99 -1.88 19.35
CA LEU A 182 4.61 -1.76 17.95
C LEU A 182 5.07 -0.44 17.36
N LYS A 183 5.64 -0.51 16.16
CA LYS A 183 5.95 0.65 15.34
C LYS A 183 5.31 0.49 13.97
N TRP A 184 4.32 1.34 13.70
CA TRP A 184 3.62 1.40 12.42
C TRP A 184 4.03 2.65 11.65
N CYS A 185 4.90 2.52 10.65
CA CYS A 185 5.38 3.65 9.87
C CYS A 185 4.98 3.52 8.41
N GLU A 186 4.44 4.59 7.83
CA GLU A 186 4.18 4.67 6.38
C GLU A 186 5.46 4.65 5.53
N VAL A 187 6.50 5.29 6.06
CA VAL A 187 7.79 5.47 5.39
C VAL A 187 8.81 4.58 6.08
N LYS A 188 9.41 3.68 5.30
CA LYS A 188 10.53 2.86 5.72
C LYS A 188 11.73 3.76 6.04
N CYS A 189 12.22 3.67 7.28
CA CYS A 189 13.35 4.46 7.77
C CYS A 189 14.47 3.53 8.20
N ARG A 190 15.70 3.78 7.73
CA ARG A 190 16.89 2.96 8.06
C ARG A 190 17.07 2.84 9.58
N ASP A 191 16.95 3.94 10.31
CA ASP A 191 17.15 3.96 11.75
C ASP A 191 16.15 3.06 12.49
N SER A 192 14.91 2.98 12.01
CA SER A 192 13.90 2.09 12.60
C SER A 192 14.24 0.61 12.44
N TYR A 193 14.91 0.22 11.36
CA TYR A 193 15.38 -1.16 11.17
C TYR A 193 16.69 -1.43 11.91
N CYS A 194 17.56 -0.43 12.05
CA CYS A 194 18.81 -0.54 12.80
C CYS A 194 18.57 -0.71 14.31
N SER A 195 17.60 0.02 14.88
CA SER A 195 17.27 -0.07 16.32
C SER A 195 16.22 -1.13 16.66
N PHE A 196 15.74 -1.89 15.66
CA PHE A 196 14.75 -2.94 15.87
C PHE A 196 15.35 -4.12 16.65
N ARG A 197 14.70 -4.48 17.76
CA ARG A 197 15.04 -5.67 18.56
C ARG A 197 14.12 -6.83 18.22
N GLU A 198 14.69 -7.80 17.52
CA GLU A 198 14.02 -9.02 17.09
C GLU A 198 13.50 -9.84 18.28
N GLY A 199 12.28 -10.36 18.18
CA GLY A 199 11.64 -11.12 19.26
C GLY A 199 11.07 -10.29 20.41
N GLU A 200 11.36 -8.98 20.45
CA GLU A 200 10.80 -8.05 21.45
C GLU A 200 9.72 -7.15 20.86
N GLN A 201 9.87 -6.74 19.60
CA GLN A 201 9.08 -5.67 18.97
C GLN A 201 8.36 -6.12 17.70
N LEU A 202 7.26 -5.44 17.38
CA LEU A 202 6.59 -5.51 16.09
C LEU A 202 6.92 -4.29 15.24
N LEU A 203 7.36 -4.52 14.01
CA LEU A 203 7.66 -3.47 13.04
C LEU A 203 6.91 -3.71 11.74
N TYR A 204 6.10 -2.71 11.37
CA TYR A 204 5.35 -2.72 10.12
C TYR A 204 6.29 -2.49 8.93
N GLN A 205 6.09 -3.32 7.91
CA GLN A 205 6.79 -3.39 6.63
C GLN A 205 8.13 -4.12 6.67
N LEU A 206 8.31 -5.07 5.75
CA LEU A 206 9.62 -5.70 5.56
C LEU A 206 10.59 -4.70 4.88
N PRO A 207 11.87 -4.62 5.31
CA PRO A 207 12.83 -3.63 4.80
C PRO A 207 12.96 -3.66 3.27
N ASN A 208 13.04 -4.86 2.70
CA ASN A 208 13.26 -5.10 1.28
C ASN A 208 12.00 -5.55 0.52
N ASN A 209 10.79 -5.29 1.03
CA ASN A 209 9.52 -5.61 0.35
C ASN A 209 9.37 -4.97 -1.05
N LYS A 210 10.25 -4.04 -1.43
CA LYS A 210 10.38 -3.45 -2.78
C LYS A 210 10.54 -4.50 -3.89
N LEU A 211 11.00 -5.70 -3.54
CA LEU A 211 11.02 -6.86 -4.43
C LEU A 211 9.62 -7.23 -4.94
N LEU A 212 8.57 -6.99 -4.15
CA LEU A 212 7.17 -7.14 -4.57
C LEU A 212 6.53 -5.81 -4.94
N THR A 213 6.87 -4.76 -4.21
CA THR A 213 6.06 -3.53 -4.20
C THR A 213 6.54 -2.45 -5.17
N THR A 214 7.59 -2.72 -5.95
CA THR A 214 7.99 -1.88 -7.08
C THR A 214 7.72 -2.60 -8.38
N LYS A 215 7.37 -1.86 -9.43
CA LYS A 215 7.02 -2.42 -10.74
C LYS A 215 8.17 -3.24 -11.33
N ILE A 216 9.40 -2.74 -11.21
CA ILE A 216 10.60 -3.45 -11.67
C ILE A 216 10.96 -4.62 -10.76
N GLY A 217 10.83 -4.47 -9.43
CA GLY A 217 11.13 -5.54 -8.48
C GLY A 217 10.25 -6.76 -8.73
N LEU A 218 8.94 -6.52 -8.83
CA LEU A 218 7.96 -7.57 -9.10
C LEU A 218 8.23 -8.27 -10.43
N LEU A 219 8.45 -7.48 -11.50
CA LEU A 219 8.76 -8.02 -12.82
C LEU A 219 10.02 -8.88 -12.83
N CYS A 220 11.11 -8.39 -12.23
CA CYS A 220 12.36 -9.13 -12.13
C CYS A 220 12.18 -10.42 -11.31
N ALA A 221 11.49 -10.35 -10.18
CA ALA A 221 11.23 -11.51 -9.33
C ALA A 221 10.43 -12.60 -10.07
N LEU A 222 9.35 -12.22 -10.76
CA LEU A 222 8.51 -13.13 -11.51
C LEU A 222 9.25 -13.78 -12.69
N ARG A 223 10.09 -13.01 -13.39
CA ARG A 223 10.92 -13.53 -14.48
C ARG A 223 11.93 -14.55 -14.00
N GLU A 224 12.63 -14.23 -12.92
CA GLU A 224 13.61 -15.13 -12.35
C GLU A 224 12.94 -16.42 -11.85
N TYR A 225 11.81 -16.30 -11.15
CA TYR A 225 11.04 -17.43 -10.68
C TYR A 225 10.56 -18.31 -11.84
N SER A 226 10.00 -17.72 -12.90
CA SER A 226 9.57 -18.46 -14.09
C SER A 226 10.72 -19.23 -14.73
N ARG A 227 11.91 -18.64 -14.84
CA ARG A 227 13.12 -19.31 -15.38
C ARG A 227 13.60 -20.47 -14.51
N VAL A 228 13.47 -20.35 -13.18
CA VAL A 228 13.87 -21.41 -12.25
C VAL A 228 12.87 -22.56 -12.31
N VAL A 229 11.58 -22.25 -12.21
CA VAL A 229 10.51 -23.26 -12.27
C VAL A 229 10.51 -24.00 -13.61
N SER A 230 10.73 -23.31 -14.75
CA SER A 230 10.80 -23.97 -16.06
C SER A 230 11.98 -24.94 -16.19
N LYS A 231 13.08 -24.71 -15.46
CA LYS A 231 14.26 -25.59 -15.47
C LYS A 231 14.12 -26.80 -14.57
N VAL A 232 13.44 -26.63 -13.43
CA VAL A 232 13.19 -27.72 -12.47
C VAL A 232 12.03 -28.60 -12.96
N ASN A 233 11.10 -28.05 -13.75
CA ASN A 233 9.85 -28.69 -14.10
C ASN A 233 9.75 -29.16 -15.55
N THR A 234 10.82 -29.72 -16.11
CA THR A 234 10.81 -30.39 -17.42
C THR A 234 9.87 -31.61 -17.49
N GLN A 235 9.25 -32.00 -16.37
CA GLN A 235 8.30 -33.13 -16.29
C GLN A 235 6.86 -32.79 -15.86
N ALA A 236 6.53 -31.57 -15.42
CA ALA A 236 5.14 -31.19 -15.21
C ALA A 236 4.76 -29.95 -16.03
N ARG A 237 3.93 -30.18 -17.05
CA ARG A 237 3.24 -29.13 -17.81
C ARG A 237 2.21 -28.44 -16.91
N PHE A 238 2.66 -27.54 -16.03
CA PHE A 238 1.79 -26.51 -15.51
C PHE A 238 1.40 -25.61 -16.69
N GLY A 239 0.09 -25.53 -16.97
CA GLY A 239 -0.46 -24.84 -18.13
C GLY A 239 0.11 -23.43 -18.29
N LYS A 240 0.34 -23.03 -19.54
CA LYS A 240 0.90 -21.71 -19.93
C LYS A 240 0.17 -20.51 -19.31
N ASP A 241 -1.01 -20.70 -18.72
CA ASP A 241 -1.85 -19.67 -18.11
C ASP A 241 -1.56 -19.40 -16.62
N THR A 242 -0.63 -20.10 -15.95
CA THR A 242 -0.41 -19.93 -14.50
C THR A 242 0.60 -18.85 -14.12
N ALA A 243 1.39 -18.31 -15.05
CA ALA A 243 2.34 -17.24 -14.73
C ALA A 243 1.64 -15.86 -14.75
N PRO A 244 1.80 -15.00 -13.72
CA PRO A 244 1.35 -13.61 -13.78
C PRO A 244 2.08 -12.91 -14.92
N THR A 245 1.39 -12.75 -16.06
CA THR A 245 2.01 -12.27 -17.29
C THR A 245 2.01 -10.74 -17.28
N LEU A 246 3.12 -10.15 -16.84
CA LEU A 246 3.52 -8.82 -17.28
C LEU A 246 4.14 -8.97 -18.67
N GLU A 247 3.31 -8.93 -19.71
CA GLU A 247 3.80 -8.93 -21.10
C GLU A 247 4.49 -7.60 -21.41
N GLU A 248 5.80 -7.68 -21.66
CA GLU A 248 6.60 -6.58 -22.23
C GLU A 248 6.45 -6.54 -23.75
N LEU A 249 6.81 -5.39 -24.34
CA LEU A 249 7.02 -5.23 -25.77
C LEU A 249 7.99 -6.29 -26.31
N PRO A 250 7.57 -7.18 -27.23
CA PRO A 250 8.48 -7.69 -28.23
C PRO A 250 8.79 -6.49 -29.15
N TRP A 251 9.96 -5.89 -29.01
CA TRP A 251 10.35 -4.68 -29.76
C TRP A 251 10.47 -4.89 -31.29
N THR A 252 10.03 -6.01 -31.84
CA THR A 252 10.30 -6.42 -33.22
C THR A 252 9.10 -7.04 -33.97
N SER A 253 7.86 -6.80 -33.56
CA SER A 253 6.70 -7.21 -34.35
C SER A 253 6.02 -6.00 -35.02
N PRO A 254 6.45 -5.60 -36.23
CA PRO A 254 5.72 -4.63 -37.04
C PRO A 254 4.33 -5.20 -37.37
N GLY A 255 3.28 -4.41 -37.13
CA GLY A 255 1.91 -4.71 -37.58
C GLY A 255 0.82 -4.86 -36.51
N GLN A 256 1.13 -4.76 -35.21
CA GLN A 256 0.08 -4.79 -34.17
C GLN A 256 -0.32 -3.38 -33.71
N THR A 257 -1.61 -3.06 -33.81
CA THR A 257 -2.33 -1.90 -33.25
C THR A 257 -2.43 -1.97 -31.70
N GLN A 258 -1.36 -2.40 -31.05
CA GLN A 258 -1.36 -2.71 -29.64
C GLN A 258 -0.99 -1.49 -28.81
N MET A 259 -1.86 -1.12 -27.88
CA MET A 259 -1.65 0.00 -26.96
C MET A 259 -0.83 -0.45 -25.75
N TRP A 260 0.05 0.43 -25.28
CA TRP A 260 0.89 0.20 -24.11
C TRP A 260 0.63 1.27 -23.06
N ILE A 261 0.95 0.94 -21.82
CA ILE A 261 0.91 1.87 -20.70
C ILE A 261 2.33 2.00 -20.13
N CYS A 262 2.83 3.23 -20.14
CA CYS A 262 4.12 3.56 -19.55
C CYS A 262 3.91 4.03 -18.12
N LYS A 263 4.57 3.36 -17.17
CA LYS A 263 4.43 3.64 -15.73
C LYS A 263 5.80 3.89 -15.10
N PRO A 264 5.99 4.96 -14.32
CA PRO A 264 7.23 5.14 -13.57
C PRO A 264 7.36 4.09 -12.46
N THR A 265 8.55 3.55 -12.27
CA THR A 265 8.82 2.36 -11.43
C THR A 265 8.56 2.58 -9.94
N ALA A 266 8.85 3.79 -9.44
CA ALA A 266 8.76 4.15 -8.03
C ALA A 266 7.71 5.25 -7.78
N SER A 267 6.72 5.39 -8.68
CA SER A 267 5.61 6.33 -8.54
C SER A 267 4.31 5.58 -8.23
N ASN A 268 3.41 6.27 -7.53
CA ASN A 268 2.07 5.82 -7.17
C ASN A 268 1.01 6.87 -7.59
N GLN A 269 -0.25 6.65 -7.23
CA GLN A 269 -1.35 7.61 -7.46
C GLN A 269 -1.63 7.96 -8.95
N GLY A 270 -1.14 7.16 -9.90
CA GLY A 270 -1.28 7.43 -11.32
C GLY A 270 -0.36 8.53 -11.87
N LYS A 271 0.53 9.11 -11.06
CA LYS A 271 1.41 10.22 -11.48
C LYS A 271 2.47 9.74 -12.47
N GLY A 272 2.58 10.45 -13.60
CA GLY A 272 3.55 10.20 -14.66
C GLY A 272 3.22 9.03 -15.58
N ILE A 273 2.01 8.46 -15.46
CA ILE A 273 1.49 7.43 -16.36
C ILE A 273 0.98 8.09 -17.64
N PHE A 274 1.29 7.47 -18.77
CA PHE A 274 0.70 7.82 -20.06
C PHE A 274 0.53 6.55 -20.92
N LEU A 275 -0.33 6.66 -21.92
CA LEU A 275 -0.57 5.59 -22.89
C LEU A 275 0.29 5.83 -24.13
N LEU A 276 0.74 4.74 -24.75
CA LEU A 276 1.41 4.71 -26.04
C LEU A 276 0.46 4.01 -27.00
N ARG A 277 -0.09 4.76 -27.95
CA ARG A 277 -1.22 4.33 -28.79
C ARG A 277 -0.79 3.86 -30.16
N ASN A 278 0.32 4.37 -30.67
CA ASN A 278 0.84 4.08 -32.00
C ASN A 278 2.37 3.89 -31.96
N GLN A 279 2.92 3.42 -33.07
CA GLN A 279 4.35 3.14 -33.19
C GLN A 279 5.21 4.41 -33.12
N GLU A 280 4.67 5.56 -33.53
CA GLU A 280 5.36 6.85 -33.49
C GLU A 280 5.63 7.31 -32.05
N GLU A 281 4.63 7.22 -31.18
CA GLU A 281 4.77 7.53 -29.75
C GLU A 281 5.79 6.59 -29.07
N VAL A 282 5.80 5.31 -29.47
CA VAL A 282 6.79 4.33 -28.99
C VAL A 282 8.20 4.73 -29.45
N ALA A 283 8.36 5.05 -30.74
CA ALA A 283 9.65 5.47 -31.32
C ALA A 283 10.14 6.79 -30.70
N ALA A 284 9.25 7.76 -30.47
CA ALA A 284 9.57 9.02 -29.81
C ALA A 284 10.07 8.80 -28.37
N LEU A 285 9.43 7.89 -27.63
CA LEU A 285 9.89 7.52 -26.29
C LEU A 285 11.27 6.84 -26.32
N GLN A 286 11.51 5.98 -27.31
CA GLN A 286 12.81 5.33 -27.50
C GLN A 286 13.91 6.34 -27.81
N ALA A 287 13.70 7.23 -28.78
CA ALA A 287 14.66 8.25 -29.17
C ALA A 287 15.01 9.16 -27.97
N LYS A 288 13.99 9.58 -27.22
CA LYS A 288 14.19 10.38 -25.99
C LYS A 288 14.98 9.63 -24.92
N THR A 289 14.81 8.32 -24.80
CA THR A 289 15.55 7.50 -23.82
C THR A 289 17.02 7.35 -24.25
N GLN A 290 17.26 7.06 -25.52
CA GLN A 290 18.62 6.93 -26.08
C GLN A 290 19.41 8.24 -25.97
N SER A 291 18.80 9.38 -26.32
CA SER A 291 19.46 10.69 -26.21
C SER A 291 19.86 11.03 -24.76
N LEU A 292 19.09 10.58 -23.78
CA LEU A 292 19.37 10.79 -22.35
C LEU A 292 20.49 9.89 -21.83
N GLU A 293 20.64 8.68 -22.39
CA GLU A 293 21.74 7.76 -22.04
C GLU A 293 23.08 8.22 -22.64
N GLU A 294 23.05 8.92 -23.77
CA GLU A 294 24.24 9.42 -24.47
C GLU A 294 24.76 10.76 -23.92
N ASP A 295 23.93 11.52 -23.18
CA ASP A 295 24.33 12.82 -22.64
C ASP A 295 25.43 12.66 -21.54
N PRO A 296 26.63 13.27 -21.74
CA PRO A 296 27.77 13.17 -20.83
C PRO A 296 27.50 13.61 -19.39
N ILE A 297 26.50 14.47 -19.17
CA ILE A 297 26.10 14.97 -17.85
C ILE A 297 25.45 13.84 -17.03
N TYR A 298 24.67 12.95 -17.66
CA TYR A 298 24.03 11.82 -17.00
C TYR A 298 25.02 10.73 -16.59
N ARG A 299 26.09 10.52 -17.38
CA ARG A 299 27.20 9.62 -16.99
C ARG A 299 27.94 10.09 -15.74
N LYS A 300 28.00 11.40 -15.49
CA LYS A 300 28.72 11.99 -14.35
C LYS A 300 27.84 12.21 -13.10
N MET A 301 26.51 12.24 -13.24
CA MET A 301 25.58 12.49 -12.12
C MET A 301 24.41 11.48 -12.06
N PRO A 302 24.62 10.28 -11.49
CA PRO A 302 23.60 9.23 -11.44
C PRO A 302 22.34 9.60 -10.63
N PHE A 303 22.41 10.57 -9.71
CA PHE A 303 21.25 11.07 -8.95
C PHE A 303 20.28 11.93 -9.78
N ARG A 304 20.67 12.35 -10.99
CA ARG A 304 19.80 13.06 -11.95
C ARG A 304 19.29 12.14 -13.07
N ALA A 305 19.54 10.83 -12.99
CA ALA A 305 19.06 9.88 -13.98
C ALA A 305 17.52 9.92 -14.10
N PRO A 306 16.96 9.78 -15.31
CA PRO A 306 15.52 9.71 -15.50
C PRO A 306 14.92 8.60 -14.64
N GLN A 307 13.73 8.84 -14.08
CA GLN A 307 13.04 7.82 -13.31
C GLN A 307 12.80 6.59 -14.20
N ALA A 308 13.28 5.42 -13.75
CA ALA A 308 13.06 4.16 -14.45
C ALA A 308 11.56 3.94 -14.71
N ARG A 309 11.22 3.35 -15.85
CA ARG A 309 9.85 3.12 -16.31
C ARG A 309 9.66 1.66 -16.69
N VAL A 310 8.43 1.18 -16.54
CA VAL A 310 7.96 -0.09 -17.10
C VAL A 310 6.97 0.24 -18.21
N VAL A 311 7.16 -0.38 -19.38
CA VAL A 311 6.18 -0.35 -20.47
C VAL A 311 5.48 -1.69 -20.48
N GLN A 312 4.18 -1.68 -20.19
CA GLN A 312 3.35 -2.86 -20.04
C GLN A 312 2.25 -2.81 -21.11
N ARG A 313 1.86 -3.97 -21.66
CA ARG A 313 0.69 -4.02 -22.56
C ARG A 313 -0.53 -3.45 -21.86
N TYR A 314 -1.24 -2.54 -22.53
CA TYR A 314 -2.48 -2.00 -22.01
C TYR A 314 -3.63 -2.96 -22.32
N ILE A 315 -4.44 -3.25 -21.30
CA ILE A 315 -5.65 -4.07 -21.46
C ILE A 315 -6.74 -3.15 -22.02
N GLN A 316 -6.90 -3.19 -23.35
CA GLN A 316 -7.83 -2.34 -24.11
C GLN A 316 -9.30 -2.77 -23.95
N ASN A 317 -9.56 -4.05 -23.68
CA ASN A 317 -10.90 -4.59 -23.48
C ASN A 317 -11.08 -5.04 -22.02
N PRO A 318 -11.08 -4.11 -21.04
CA PRO A 318 -11.40 -4.48 -19.67
C PRO A 318 -12.87 -4.89 -19.55
N LEU A 319 -13.20 -5.72 -18.57
CA LEU A 319 -14.60 -5.85 -18.15
C LEU A 319 -15.08 -4.49 -17.64
N LEU A 320 -16.28 -4.08 -18.05
CA LEU A 320 -16.88 -2.81 -17.68
C LEU A 320 -18.09 -3.03 -16.78
N LEU A 321 -18.24 -2.19 -15.76
CA LEU A 321 -19.42 -2.13 -14.89
C LEU A 321 -20.15 -0.84 -15.22
N ASP A 322 -21.37 -0.92 -15.76
CA ASP A 322 -22.11 0.25 -16.30
C ASP A 322 -21.28 1.12 -17.26
N GLY A 323 -20.50 0.48 -18.13
CA GLY A 323 -19.61 1.17 -19.08
C GLY A 323 -18.38 1.82 -18.45
N LYS A 324 -18.17 1.71 -17.13
CA LYS A 324 -17.02 2.24 -16.40
C LYS A 324 -15.95 1.19 -16.22
N LYS A 325 -14.69 1.62 -16.28
CA LYS A 325 -13.55 0.75 -16.00
C LYS A 325 -13.40 0.58 -14.49
N PHE A 326 -13.00 -0.60 -14.06
CA PHE A 326 -12.75 -0.87 -12.65
C PHE A 326 -11.50 -1.72 -12.44
N ASP A 327 -10.99 -1.72 -11.21
CA ASP A 327 -9.99 -2.67 -10.75
C ASP A 327 -10.35 -3.13 -9.33
N VAL A 328 -9.84 -4.27 -8.89
CA VAL A 328 -10.11 -4.84 -7.57
C VAL A 328 -8.87 -4.78 -6.71
N ARG A 329 -8.98 -4.08 -5.58
CA ARG A 329 -8.00 -4.10 -4.49
C ARG A 329 -8.26 -5.31 -3.60
N SER A 330 -7.27 -6.16 -3.44
CA SER A 330 -7.19 -7.18 -2.38
C SER A 330 -5.91 -7.01 -1.57
N TYR A 331 -5.76 -7.74 -0.46
CA TYR A 331 -4.60 -7.60 0.42
C TYR A 331 -3.84 -8.90 0.58
N LEU A 332 -2.52 -8.83 0.48
CA LEU A 332 -1.60 -9.86 0.95
C LEU A 332 -1.02 -9.41 2.29
N VAL A 333 -1.20 -10.23 3.31
CA VAL A 333 -0.76 -9.97 4.68
C VAL A 333 0.34 -10.95 5.03
N ILE A 334 1.53 -10.44 5.36
CA ILE A 334 2.59 -11.23 5.98
C ILE A 334 2.45 -10.97 7.49
N ALA A 335 1.73 -11.82 8.21
CA ALA A 335 1.48 -11.64 9.64
C ALA A 335 2.74 -11.91 10.48
N CYS A 336 3.59 -12.83 10.02
CA CYS A 336 4.88 -13.13 10.60
C CYS A 336 5.88 -13.43 9.48
N ALA A 337 7.11 -12.93 9.58
CA ALA A 337 8.18 -13.24 8.63
C ALA A 337 9.04 -14.44 9.07
N MET A 338 8.96 -14.87 10.32
CA MET A 338 9.75 -15.99 10.85
C MET A 338 8.97 -16.73 11.97
N PRO A 339 8.30 -17.86 11.65
CA PRO A 339 8.10 -18.43 10.31
C PRO A 339 7.15 -17.58 9.46
N TYR A 340 7.19 -17.76 8.13
CA TYR A 340 6.28 -17.04 7.25
C TYR A 340 4.82 -17.47 7.45
N MET A 341 3.97 -16.53 7.85
CA MET A 341 2.52 -16.71 7.88
C MET A 341 1.88 -15.70 6.94
N VAL A 342 1.45 -16.15 5.76
CA VAL A 342 0.97 -15.27 4.68
C VAL A 342 -0.50 -15.53 4.40
N PHE A 343 -1.28 -14.47 4.31
CA PHE A 343 -2.73 -14.53 4.13
C PHE A 343 -3.20 -13.67 2.96
N PHE A 344 -4.32 -14.10 2.37
CA PHE A 344 -5.14 -13.34 1.45
C PHE A 344 -6.31 -12.70 2.22
N ALA A 345 -6.62 -11.46 1.92
CA ALA A 345 -7.85 -10.82 2.33
C ALA A 345 -8.54 -10.13 1.17
N HIS A 346 -9.87 -10.26 1.14
CA HIS A 346 -10.71 -9.45 0.27
C HIS A 346 -10.59 -7.96 0.57
N GLY A 347 -10.71 -7.14 -0.47
CA GLY A 347 -10.88 -5.70 -0.34
C GLY A 347 -12.15 -5.23 -1.03
N TYR A 348 -12.01 -4.48 -2.11
CA TYR A 348 -13.10 -3.76 -2.77
C TYR A 348 -12.77 -3.48 -4.24
N ALA A 349 -13.80 -3.23 -5.05
CA ALA A 349 -13.63 -2.76 -6.42
C ALA A 349 -13.59 -1.22 -6.46
N ARG A 350 -12.77 -0.65 -7.34
CA ARG A 350 -12.61 0.79 -7.59
C ARG A 350 -12.99 1.09 -9.02
N LEU A 351 -13.98 1.95 -9.20
CA LEU A 351 -14.53 2.30 -10.50
C LEU A 351 -14.06 3.70 -10.91
N THR A 352 -13.96 3.93 -12.21
CA THR A 352 -13.83 5.28 -12.77
C THR A 352 -15.16 6.02 -12.66
N LEU A 353 -15.12 7.34 -12.53
CA LEU A 353 -16.31 8.19 -12.65
C LEU A 353 -16.77 8.27 -14.11
N SER A 354 -15.82 8.49 -15.01
CA SER A 354 -16.05 8.61 -16.45
C SER A 354 -16.27 7.24 -17.10
N LEU A 355 -17.10 7.21 -18.15
CA LEU A 355 -17.25 6.04 -19.02
C LEU A 355 -15.92 5.70 -19.70
N TYR A 356 -15.69 4.41 -19.89
CA TYR A 356 -14.51 3.93 -20.58
C TYR A 356 -14.62 4.14 -22.09
N ASN A 357 -13.65 4.82 -22.67
CA ASN A 357 -13.49 4.90 -24.12
C ASN A 357 -12.03 4.61 -24.46
N PRO A 358 -11.71 3.49 -25.17
CA PRO A 358 -10.33 3.13 -25.48
C PRO A 358 -9.62 4.20 -26.32
N HIS A 359 -10.34 5.01 -27.10
CA HIS A 359 -9.80 6.04 -27.99
C HIS A 359 -9.63 7.42 -27.33
N SER A 360 -10.15 7.62 -26.12
CA SER A 360 -10.08 8.92 -25.44
C SER A 360 -8.65 9.29 -25.02
N SER A 361 -8.24 10.53 -25.20
CA SER A 361 -6.96 11.02 -24.64
C SER A 361 -7.06 11.29 -23.12
N ASP A 362 -8.28 11.40 -22.58
CA ASP A 362 -8.51 11.64 -21.16
C ASP A 362 -8.26 10.40 -20.31
N LEU A 363 -7.24 10.47 -19.46
CA LEU A 363 -6.86 9.39 -18.55
C LEU A 363 -7.86 9.12 -17.43
N SER A 364 -8.83 10.02 -17.18
CA SER A 364 -9.82 9.87 -16.09
C SER A 364 -10.66 8.58 -16.21
N GLY A 365 -11.02 8.19 -17.43
CA GLY A 365 -11.70 6.92 -17.74
C GLY A 365 -10.77 5.71 -17.84
N HIS A 366 -9.45 5.92 -17.88
CA HIS A 366 -8.46 4.85 -18.03
C HIS A 366 -7.81 4.41 -16.70
N LEU A 367 -7.78 5.31 -15.70
CA LEU A 367 -7.07 5.13 -14.43
C LEU A 367 -8.04 5.13 -13.25
N THR A 368 -8.20 3.99 -12.59
CA THR A 368 -9.15 3.75 -11.48
C THR A 368 -8.69 4.29 -10.12
N ASN A 369 -7.45 4.80 -10.03
CA ASN A 369 -6.90 5.29 -8.77
C ASN A 369 -7.78 6.42 -8.20
N GLN A 370 -8.19 6.29 -6.93
CA GLN A 370 -8.95 7.32 -6.20
C GLN A 370 -8.33 8.72 -6.27
N PHE A 371 -6.99 8.84 -6.29
CA PHE A 371 -6.32 10.13 -6.47
C PHE A 371 -6.64 10.79 -7.82
N MET A 372 -6.76 10.01 -8.89
CA MET A 372 -7.16 10.51 -10.20
C MET A 372 -8.65 10.88 -10.20
N GLN A 373 -9.49 10.05 -9.60
CA GLN A 373 -10.93 10.30 -9.52
C GLN A 373 -11.27 11.55 -8.70
N LYS A 374 -10.53 11.82 -7.62
CA LYS A 374 -10.65 13.03 -6.77
C LYS A 374 -10.41 14.35 -7.49
N LYS A 375 -9.81 14.34 -8.68
CA LYS A 375 -9.62 15.54 -9.50
C LYS A 375 -10.92 15.98 -10.19
N SER A 376 -11.88 15.07 -10.34
CA SER A 376 -13.18 15.41 -10.91
C SER A 376 -13.97 16.27 -9.93
N PRO A 377 -14.60 17.37 -10.39
CA PRO A 377 -15.48 18.17 -9.53
C PRO A 377 -16.70 17.38 -9.03
N LEU A 378 -17.09 16.33 -9.75
CA LEU A 378 -18.22 15.47 -9.39
C LEU A 378 -17.87 14.46 -8.29
N TYR A 379 -16.60 14.34 -7.91
CA TYR A 379 -16.16 13.31 -6.97
C TYR A 379 -16.86 13.39 -5.62
N VAL A 380 -17.06 14.59 -5.06
CA VAL A 380 -17.70 14.75 -3.74
C VAL A 380 -19.12 14.19 -3.74
N LEU A 381 -19.84 14.32 -4.85
CA LEU A 381 -21.21 13.86 -5.02
C LEU A 381 -21.29 12.36 -5.34
N LEU A 382 -20.32 11.84 -6.10
CA LEU A 382 -20.36 10.48 -6.66
C LEU A 382 -19.36 9.50 -6.02
N LYS A 383 -18.64 9.90 -4.96
CA LYS A 383 -17.60 9.07 -4.34
C LYS A 383 -18.11 7.72 -3.86
N GLU A 384 -19.38 7.62 -3.46
CA GLU A 384 -20.00 6.38 -3.00
C GLU A 384 -20.11 5.37 -4.16
N ASP A 385 -20.32 5.85 -5.39
CA ASP A 385 -20.41 5.01 -6.59
C ASP A 385 -19.02 4.55 -7.12
N THR A 386 -17.94 5.20 -6.66
CA THR A 386 -16.58 4.87 -7.12
C THR A 386 -15.98 3.64 -6.43
N VAL A 387 -16.66 3.10 -5.42
CA VAL A 387 -16.18 1.94 -4.66
C VAL A 387 -17.31 0.96 -4.43
N TRP A 388 -17.14 -0.28 -4.88
CA TRP A 388 -18.09 -1.35 -4.61
C TRP A 388 -17.51 -2.35 -3.62
N SER A 389 -18.36 -2.84 -2.71
CA SER A 389 -18.03 -4.02 -1.91
C SER A 389 -17.91 -5.25 -2.80
N MET A 390 -17.22 -6.28 -2.33
CA MET A 390 -17.11 -7.54 -3.07
C MET A 390 -18.48 -8.21 -3.26
N ASP A 391 -19.39 -8.07 -2.28
CA ASP A 391 -20.77 -8.56 -2.38
C ASP A 391 -21.56 -7.83 -3.45
N HIS A 392 -21.41 -6.50 -3.55
CA HIS A 392 -22.04 -5.73 -4.62
C HIS A 392 -21.50 -6.14 -5.99
N LEU A 393 -20.17 -6.25 -6.12
CA LEU A 393 -19.56 -6.76 -7.35
C LEU A 393 -20.08 -8.16 -7.70
N ASN A 394 -20.18 -9.07 -6.73
CA ASN A 394 -20.66 -10.43 -6.96
C ASN A 394 -22.10 -10.47 -7.44
N ARG A 395 -23.00 -9.70 -6.81
CA ARG A 395 -24.39 -9.55 -7.25
C ARG A 395 -24.46 -9.02 -8.69
N TYR A 396 -23.75 -7.94 -8.97
CA TYR A 396 -23.72 -7.36 -10.32
C TYR A 396 -23.21 -8.36 -11.38
N ILE A 397 -22.16 -9.13 -11.08
CA ILE A 397 -21.65 -10.15 -12.01
C ILE A 397 -22.66 -11.27 -12.24
N ASN A 398 -23.31 -11.74 -11.16
CA ASN A 398 -24.36 -12.75 -11.24
C ASN A 398 -25.52 -12.30 -12.13
N ASP A 399 -25.99 -11.07 -11.93
CA ASP A 399 -27.18 -10.54 -12.60
C ASP A 399 -26.93 -10.19 -14.06
N ASN A 400 -25.75 -9.64 -14.38
CA ASN A 400 -25.48 -9.07 -15.70
C ASN A 400 -24.64 -9.96 -16.63
N PHE A 401 -23.81 -10.87 -16.10
CA PHE A 401 -22.85 -11.61 -16.92
C PHE A 401 -22.97 -13.12 -16.81
N SER A 402 -23.43 -13.69 -15.69
CA SER A 402 -23.35 -15.14 -15.48
C SER A 402 -24.04 -15.95 -16.57
N LYS A 403 -25.26 -15.57 -16.99
CA LYS A 403 -25.97 -16.27 -18.08
C LYS A 403 -25.28 -16.08 -19.43
N ALA A 404 -24.93 -14.84 -19.78
CA ALA A 404 -24.37 -14.50 -21.09
C ALA A 404 -22.96 -15.07 -21.31
N LYS A 405 -22.17 -15.21 -20.24
CA LYS A 405 -20.78 -15.67 -20.27
C LYS A 405 -20.59 -17.09 -19.75
N GLY A 406 -21.67 -17.77 -19.36
CA GLY A 406 -21.64 -19.14 -18.83
C GLY A 406 -20.83 -19.26 -17.53
N LEU A 407 -20.88 -18.25 -16.67
CA LEU A 407 -20.11 -18.22 -15.42
C LEU A 407 -20.83 -19.01 -14.32
N PRO A 408 -20.10 -19.70 -13.43
CA PRO A 408 -20.68 -20.25 -12.22
C PRO A 408 -21.30 -19.15 -11.35
N ARG A 409 -22.34 -19.50 -10.60
CA ARG A 409 -22.89 -18.62 -9.57
C ARG A 409 -21.78 -18.25 -8.58
N ASP A 410 -21.79 -16.99 -8.16
CA ASP A 410 -20.83 -16.45 -7.20
C ASP A 410 -19.38 -16.52 -7.71
N TRP A 411 -19.20 -16.30 -9.03
CA TRP A 411 -17.90 -16.33 -9.69
C TRP A 411 -16.84 -15.47 -9.00
N VAL A 412 -17.25 -14.33 -8.42
CA VAL A 412 -16.35 -13.41 -7.69
C VAL A 412 -15.74 -14.11 -6.47
N PHE A 413 -16.55 -14.78 -5.65
CA PHE A 413 -16.10 -15.47 -4.43
C PHE A 413 -15.51 -16.86 -4.67
N THR A 414 -15.73 -17.42 -5.85
CA THR A 414 -15.21 -18.74 -6.24
C THR A 414 -13.98 -18.61 -7.16
N THR A 415 -14.21 -18.58 -8.47
CA THR A 415 -13.17 -18.61 -9.51
C THR A 415 -12.21 -17.43 -9.42
N PHE A 416 -12.74 -16.21 -9.30
CA PHE A 416 -11.92 -15.01 -9.25
C PHE A 416 -11.06 -14.95 -7.99
N THR A 417 -11.67 -15.24 -6.83
CA THR A 417 -10.97 -15.28 -5.54
C THR A 417 -9.84 -16.31 -5.54
N LYS A 418 -10.13 -17.54 -5.98
CA LYS A 418 -9.12 -18.59 -6.10
C LYS A 418 -7.98 -18.16 -7.03
N ARG A 419 -8.29 -17.48 -8.12
CA ARG A 419 -7.29 -16.98 -9.06
C ARG A 419 -6.42 -15.87 -8.45
N MET A 420 -7.00 -14.92 -7.71
CA MET A 420 -6.24 -13.90 -6.97
C MET A 420 -5.30 -14.53 -5.94
N GLN A 421 -5.80 -15.47 -5.14
CA GLN A 421 -5.01 -16.21 -4.14
C GLN A 421 -3.81 -16.93 -4.77
N GLN A 422 -4.03 -17.64 -5.88
CA GLN A 422 -2.95 -18.31 -6.62
C GLN A 422 -1.90 -17.31 -7.10
N ILE A 423 -2.32 -16.21 -7.74
CA ILE A 423 -1.38 -15.19 -8.23
C ILE A 423 -0.56 -14.60 -7.08
N MET A 424 -1.21 -14.23 -5.98
CA MET A 424 -0.52 -13.69 -4.80
C MET A 424 0.47 -14.68 -4.19
N ALA A 425 0.09 -15.95 -4.05
CA ALA A 425 0.97 -17.00 -3.54
C ALA A 425 2.21 -17.16 -4.44
N GLN A 426 2.03 -17.17 -5.76
CA GLN A 426 3.14 -17.25 -6.72
C GLN A 426 4.07 -16.02 -6.62
N CYS A 427 3.52 -14.81 -6.50
CA CYS A 427 4.31 -13.61 -6.27
C CYS A 427 5.14 -13.71 -4.98
N PHE A 428 4.53 -14.16 -3.89
CA PHE A 428 5.23 -14.35 -2.62
C PHE A 428 6.35 -15.41 -2.75
N LEU A 429 6.06 -16.57 -3.32
CA LEU A 429 7.05 -17.64 -3.53
C LEU A 429 8.24 -17.19 -4.38
N ALA A 430 8.02 -16.30 -5.36
CA ALA A 430 9.08 -15.74 -6.21
C ALA A 430 10.12 -14.91 -5.44
N VAL A 431 9.77 -14.38 -4.27
CA VAL A 431 10.65 -13.53 -3.45
C VAL A 431 10.96 -14.11 -2.07
N LYS A 432 10.26 -15.18 -1.66
CA LYS A 432 10.31 -15.74 -0.30
C LYS A 432 11.73 -15.91 0.24
N SER A 433 12.64 -16.46 -0.56
CA SER A 433 14.04 -16.71 -0.16
C SER A 433 14.94 -15.46 -0.15
N LYS A 434 14.45 -14.33 -0.67
CA LYS A 434 15.18 -13.06 -0.80
C LYS A 434 14.70 -12.00 0.17
N LEU A 435 13.49 -12.15 0.70
CA LEU A 435 12.92 -11.21 1.65
C LEU A 435 13.68 -11.29 2.99
N GLU A 436 13.90 -10.14 3.60
CA GLU A 436 14.50 -10.06 4.93
C GLU A 436 13.49 -10.53 5.97
N CYS A 437 13.86 -11.56 6.71
CA CYS A 437 13.02 -12.21 7.70
C CYS A 437 13.60 -11.98 9.09
N LYS A 438 12.82 -11.36 9.98
CA LYS A 438 13.09 -11.30 11.41
C LYS A 438 11.79 -11.51 12.18
N LEU A 439 11.89 -12.12 13.35
CA LEU A 439 10.75 -12.27 14.24
C LEU A 439 10.28 -10.88 14.71
N GLY A 440 9.02 -10.56 14.41
CA GLY A 440 8.41 -9.26 14.67
C GLY A 440 8.21 -8.39 13.43
N TYR A 441 8.76 -8.77 12.29
CA TYR A 441 8.36 -8.16 11.02
C TYR A 441 7.02 -8.70 10.53
N PHE A 442 6.17 -7.78 10.10
CA PHE A 442 4.90 -8.06 9.45
C PHE A 442 4.63 -7.01 8.36
N ASP A 443 3.77 -7.31 7.39
CA ASP A 443 3.51 -6.42 6.26
C ASP A 443 2.07 -6.53 5.76
N LEU A 444 1.56 -5.42 5.22
CA LEU A 444 0.25 -5.29 4.59
C LEU A 444 0.46 -4.72 3.19
N ILE A 445 0.22 -5.54 2.19
CA ILE A 445 0.48 -5.21 0.79
C ILE A 445 -0.86 -5.19 0.05
N GLY A 446 -1.16 -4.07 -0.62
CA GLY A 446 -2.35 -3.98 -1.47
C GLY A 446 -2.05 -4.48 -2.87
N CYS A 447 -2.83 -5.41 -3.38
CA CYS A 447 -2.69 -5.98 -4.71
C CYS A 447 -3.85 -5.52 -5.60
N ASP A 448 -3.53 -5.01 -6.78
CA ASP A 448 -4.50 -4.42 -7.70
C ASP A 448 -4.70 -5.39 -8.88
N PHE A 449 -5.93 -5.84 -9.10
CA PHE A 449 -6.30 -6.79 -10.16
C PHE A 449 -7.26 -6.15 -11.17
N LEU A 450 -7.11 -6.53 -12.43
CA LEU A 450 -8.06 -6.19 -13.49
C LEU A 450 -8.68 -7.47 -14.05
N ILE A 451 -9.95 -7.38 -14.42
CA ILE A 451 -10.66 -8.43 -15.16
C ILE A 451 -10.87 -7.91 -16.58
N ASP A 452 -10.56 -8.73 -17.59
CA ASP A 452 -10.88 -8.39 -18.98
C ASP A 452 -12.26 -8.92 -19.42
N ASP A 453 -12.70 -8.53 -20.60
CA ASP A 453 -13.99 -8.91 -21.20
C ASP A 453 -14.20 -10.43 -21.39
N ASN A 454 -13.10 -11.20 -21.34
CA ASN A 454 -13.06 -12.66 -21.38
C ASN A 454 -12.96 -13.28 -19.97
N PHE A 455 -13.18 -12.49 -18.92
CA PHE A 455 -13.10 -12.91 -17.51
C PHE A 455 -11.72 -13.45 -17.10
N LYS A 456 -10.65 -13.08 -17.83
CA LYS A 456 -9.29 -13.35 -17.41
C LYS A 456 -8.82 -12.31 -16.40
N VAL A 457 -8.13 -12.82 -15.38
CA VAL A 457 -7.67 -12.05 -14.22
C VAL A 457 -6.20 -11.67 -14.40
N TRP A 458 -5.92 -10.39 -14.29
CA TRP A 458 -4.60 -9.79 -14.47
C TRP A 458 -4.15 -9.09 -13.18
N LEU A 459 -2.93 -9.36 -12.72
CA LEU A 459 -2.30 -8.56 -11.68
C LEU A 459 -1.70 -7.28 -12.31
N LEU A 460 -2.10 -6.12 -11.79
CA LEU A 460 -1.60 -4.83 -12.26
C LEU A 460 -0.34 -4.40 -11.50
N GLU A 461 -0.39 -4.44 -10.16
CA GLU A 461 0.71 -4.10 -9.27
C GLU A 461 0.47 -4.59 -7.84
N MET A 462 1.54 -4.64 -7.04
CA MET A 462 1.47 -4.80 -5.59
C MET A 462 2.04 -3.53 -4.95
N ASN A 463 1.37 -3.00 -3.95
CA ASN A 463 1.61 -1.69 -3.37
C ASN A 463 1.97 -1.83 -1.89
N SER A 464 3.15 -1.36 -1.50
CA SER A 464 3.51 -1.19 -0.08
C SER A 464 2.69 -0.07 0.53
N ASN A 465 2.33 -0.19 1.80
CA ASN A 465 1.55 0.83 2.51
C ASN A 465 0.28 1.22 1.71
N PRO A 466 -0.63 0.26 1.47
CA PRO A 466 -1.86 0.56 0.74
C PRO A 466 -2.64 1.67 1.44
N ALA A 467 -3.37 2.48 0.67
CA ALA A 467 -4.22 3.53 1.25
C ALA A 467 -5.28 2.92 2.17
N LEU A 468 -5.37 3.46 3.39
CA LEU A 468 -6.28 3.07 4.47
C LEU A 468 -7.29 4.19 4.79
N HIS A 469 -7.65 4.98 3.79
CA HIS A 469 -8.65 6.03 3.93
C HIS A 469 -10.07 5.45 3.93
N THR A 470 -10.97 6.06 4.69
CA THR A 470 -12.36 5.63 4.88
C THR A 470 -13.32 6.72 4.40
N ASN A 471 -13.13 7.17 3.16
CA ASN A 471 -13.77 8.37 2.59
C ASN A 471 -15.17 8.12 1.99
N CYS A 472 -15.57 6.85 1.84
CA CYS A 472 -16.91 6.43 1.45
C CYS A 472 -17.34 5.25 2.34
N GLU A 473 -18.63 4.88 2.31
CA GLU A 473 -19.23 3.95 3.28
C GLU A 473 -18.60 2.55 3.19
N VAL A 474 -18.46 2.01 1.98
CA VAL A 474 -17.79 0.71 1.75
C VAL A 474 -16.39 0.68 2.35
N LEU A 475 -15.63 1.79 2.26
CA LEU A 475 -14.28 1.84 2.83
C LEU A 475 -14.29 1.94 4.36
N LYS A 476 -15.28 2.60 4.96
CA LYS A 476 -15.47 2.61 6.43
C LYS A 476 -15.77 1.22 6.97
N GLU A 477 -16.44 0.37 6.19
CA GLU A 477 -16.71 -1.02 6.57
C GLU A 477 -15.50 -1.94 6.36
N VAL A 478 -14.86 -1.86 5.20
CA VAL A 478 -13.81 -2.82 4.80
C VAL A 478 -12.47 -2.54 5.47
N ILE A 479 -12.00 -1.28 5.47
CA ILE A 479 -10.63 -0.94 5.88
C ILE A 479 -10.35 -1.25 7.36
N PRO A 480 -11.23 -0.87 8.32
CA PRO A 480 -10.99 -1.18 9.73
C PRO A 480 -10.88 -2.68 9.97
N GLY A 481 -11.74 -3.50 9.35
CA GLY A 481 -11.68 -4.95 9.46
C GLY A 481 -10.33 -5.52 9.01
N VAL A 482 -9.83 -5.07 7.85
CA VAL A 482 -8.52 -5.50 7.33
C VAL A 482 -7.38 -5.12 8.27
N VAL A 483 -7.37 -3.89 8.79
CA VAL A 483 -6.29 -3.41 9.68
C VAL A 483 -6.32 -4.13 11.03
N VAL A 484 -7.51 -4.29 11.62
CA VAL A 484 -7.68 -4.94 12.93
C VAL A 484 -7.28 -6.41 12.86
N GLU A 485 -7.76 -7.16 11.87
CA GLU A 485 -7.40 -8.58 11.70
C GLU A 485 -5.90 -8.74 11.39
N THR A 486 -5.30 -7.84 10.61
CA THR A 486 -3.84 -7.81 10.38
C THR A 486 -3.07 -7.66 11.68
N LEU A 487 -3.47 -6.73 12.56
CA LEU A 487 -2.79 -6.48 13.83
C LEU A 487 -3.01 -7.62 14.83
N ASP A 488 -4.21 -8.18 14.92
CA ASP A 488 -4.49 -9.33 15.78
C ASP A 488 -3.66 -10.55 15.35
N LEU A 489 -3.62 -10.85 14.04
CA LEU A 489 -2.78 -11.93 13.50
C LEU A 489 -1.29 -11.68 13.73
N ALA A 490 -0.79 -10.47 13.51
CA ALA A 490 0.60 -10.13 13.75
C ALA A 490 0.98 -10.31 15.23
N LEU A 491 0.11 -9.88 16.15
CA LEU A 491 0.32 -10.07 17.59
C LEU A 491 0.27 -11.53 18.02
N GLU A 492 -0.70 -12.29 17.53
CA GLU A 492 -0.85 -13.70 17.87
C GLU A 492 0.32 -14.52 17.34
N THR A 493 0.64 -14.38 16.04
CA THR A 493 1.74 -15.13 15.41
C THR A 493 3.08 -14.78 16.03
N PHE A 494 3.31 -13.50 16.34
CA PHE A 494 4.49 -13.06 17.09
C PHE A 494 4.57 -13.73 18.48
N ARG A 495 3.49 -13.68 19.27
CA ARG A 495 3.46 -14.34 20.60
C ARG A 495 3.73 -15.83 20.48
N LYS A 496 3.05 -16.54 19.58
CA LYS A 496 3.26 -17.97 19.39
C LYS A 496 4.69 -18.30 19.01
N SER A 497 5.27 -17.52 18.08
CA SER A 497 6.65 -17.75 17.64
C SER A 497 7.66 -17.46 18.74
N SER A 498 7.48 -16.39 19.52
CA SER A 498 8.33 -16.08 20.67
C SER A 498 8.30 -17.17 21.75
N HIS A 499 7.20 -17.91 21.89
CA HIS A 499 7.05 -19.00 22.86
C HIS A 499 7.23 -20.39 22.23
N SER A 500 7.72 -20.49 20.98
CA SER A 500 7.87 -21.76 20.25
C SER A 500 6.60 -22.62 20.21
N GLN A 501 5.43 -21.98 20.16
CA GLN A 501 4.14 -22.63 20.03
C GLN A 501 3.81 -22.88 18.55
N LYS A 502 2.98 -23.91 18.31
CA LYS A 502 2.40 -24.17 16.98
C LYS A 502 1.57 -22.96 16.51
N MET A 503 1.82 -22.52 15.28
CA MET A 503 1.12 -21.40 14.64
C MET A 503 -0.37 -21.69 14.53
N LEU A 504 -0.73 -22.88 14.04
CA LEU A 504 -2.13 -23.28 13.88
C LEU A 504 -2.65 -24.06 15.11
N PRO A 505 -3.94 -23.91 15.45
CA PRO A 505 -4.93 -22.98 14.87
C PRO A 505 -4.71 -21.53 15.35
N LEU A 506 -5.04 -20.53 14.51
CA LEU A 506 -4.98 -19.10 14.88
C LEU A 506 -6.35 -18.62 15.32
N LEU A 507 -6.46 -18.13 16.56
CA LEU A 507 -7.72 -17.62 17.13
C LEU A 507 -8.13 -16.28 16.53
N SER A 508 -7.15 -15.50 16.07
CA SER A 508 -7.36 -14.19 15.47
C SER A 508 -7.73 -14.26 13.99
N GLN A 509 -7.58 -15.43 13.35
CA GLN A 509 -7.94 -15.60 11.95
C GLN A 509 -9.47 -15.62 11.82
N ARG A 510 -10.03 -14.68 11.06
CA ARG A 510 -11.47 -14.55 10.81
C ARG A 510 -11.75 -14.66 9.32
N ARG A 511 -11.58 -13.57 8.57
CA ARG A 511 -11.92 -13.48 7.14
C ARG A 511 -10.73 -13.81 6.25
N PHE A 512 -9.52 -13.79 6.80
CA PHE A 512 -8.30 -13.98 6.04
C PHE A 512 -8.08 -15.46 5.71
N VAL A 513 -7.65 -15.73 4.49
CA VAL A 513 -7.38 -17.09 4.00
C VAL A 513 -5.87 -17.32 3.98
N LEU A 514 -5.41 -18.37 4.66
CA LEU A 514 -3.99 -18.72 4.69
C LEU A 514 -3.49 -19.13 3.30
N LEU A 515 -2.46 -18.45 2.79
CA LEU A 515 -1.79 -18.74 1.52
C LEU A 515 -0.51 -19.55 1.71
N HIS A 516 0.25 -19.28 2.79
CA HIS A 516 1.52 -19.96 3.07
C HIS A 516 1.72 -20.13 4.58
N ASN A 517 2.05 -21.35 5.01
CA ASN A 517 2.54 -21.66 6.36
C ASN A 517 4.01 -22.10 6.27
N GLY A 518 4.90 -21.29 6.85
CA GLY A 518 6.34 -21.52 6.85
C GLY A 518 6.86 -22.28 8.06
N GLU A 519 6.02 -22.82 8.95
CA GLU A 519 6.49 -23.61 10.11
C GLU A 519 7.33 -24.83 9.71
N ALA A 520 7.02 -25.42 8.56
CA ALA A 520 7.75 -26.58 8.03
C ALA A 520 8.96 -26.19 7.16
N ASP A 521 9.19 -24.90 6.93
CA ASP A 521 10.33 -24.45 6.13
C ASP A 521 11.64 -24.77 6.88
N VAL A 522 12.55 -25.48 6.23
CA VAL A 522 13.89 -25.76 6.77
C VAL A 522 14.70 -24.45 6.77
N TRP A 523 14.68 -23.73 7.89
CA TRP A 523 15.53 -22.55 8.05
C TRP A 523 16.96 -22.99 8.35
N PRO A 524 17.99 -22.48 7.66
CA PRO A 524 19.35 -22.57 8.16
C PRO A 524 19.43 -21.73 9.44
N ARG A 525 19.26 -22.36 10.61
CA ARG A 525 19.48 -21.71 11.90
C ARG A 525 20.90 -21.16 11.93
N PRO A 526 21.12 -19.84 12.08
CA PRO A 526 22.46 -19.33 12.36
C PRO A 526 22.90 -19.90 13.72
N GLY A 527 23.85 -20.84 13.72
CA GLY A 527 24.46 -21.37 14.95
C GLY A 527 24.17 -22.83 15.31
N ALA A 528 23.39 -23.58 14.53
CA ALA A 528 23.36 -25.03 14.69
C ALA A 528 24.57 -25.64 13.96
N ALA A 529 25.59 -26.06 14.71
CA ALA A 529 26.69 -26.85 14.17
C ALA A 529 26.12 -28.03 13.38
N ALA A 530 26.60 -28.21 12.14
CA ALA A 530 26.20 -29.34 11.31
C ALA A 530 26.43 -30.65 12.10
N PRO A 531 25.48 -31.60 12.09
CA PRO A 531 25.73 -32.90 12.70
C PRO A 531 26.91 -33.53 11.97
N ALA A 532 27.92 -33.93 12.76
CA ALA A 532 29.10 -34.61 12.24
C ALA A 532 28.64 -35.82 11.42
N ARG A 533 29.04 -35.87 10.14
CA ARG A 533 28.84 -37.06 9.30
C ARG A 533 29.53 -38.24 9.99
N PRO A 534 28.87 -39.41 10.13
CA PRO A 534 29.54 -40.59 10.64
C PRO A 534 30.67 -40.94 9.66
N ARG A 535 31.90 -41.06 10.19
CA ARG A 535 33.02 -41.64 9.45
C ARG A 535 32.61 -43.06 9.09
N ALA A 536 32.41 -43.31 7.80
CA ALA A 536 32.38 -44.68 7.30
C ALA A 536 33.74 -45.31 7.62
N ARG A 537 33.72 -46.37 8.42
CA ARG A 537 34.82 -47.33 8.48
C ARG A 537 34.78 -48.13 7.18
N VAL A 538 35.81 -47.97 6.36
CA VAL A 538 36.37 -49.04 5.52
C VAL A 538 37.87 -48.96 5.69
#